data_AF-A0A2V1IMH0-F1
#
_entry.id   AF-A0A2V1IMH0-F1
#
_cell.length_a   1.000
_cell.length_b   1.000
_cell.length_c   1.000
_cell.angle_alpha   90.00
_cell.angle_beta   90.00
_cell.angle_gamma   90.00
#
_symmetry.space_group_name_H-M   'P 1'
#
loop_
_entity.id
_entity.type
_entity.pdbx_description
1 polymer ?
#
loop_
_entity_poly.entity_id
_entity_poly.type
_entity_poly.pdbx_seq_one_letter_code
_entity_poly.pdbx_strand_id
1 'polypeptide(L)'
;MVYKILHIARDVRIAIDENKTSEQLIADEDIDTLSLNDIVRSKIVEAVRRVVTEAPTHLLDGGQPFGDAIFWRSKGSGWTLLPEDFMRLLIFKMSDWERPVYEPITAADPQYQLQFSRYKGLRGNPQKPVVAIVSRAEGRALELFSCKDATATVEQAVYIPLPRVDCDGGIEIPERCYMSVVYQAASLVLATIGQGDLSSMMSDLSKQLLV
;
A
#
# COMPACT_ATOMS: atom_id res chain seq x y z
N MET A 1 -11.00 2.38 -7.26
CA MET A 1 -12.35 1.89 -7.64
C MET A 1 -12.69 0.58 -6.94
N VAL A 2 -13.98 0.23 -6.83
CA VAL A 2 -14.42 -1.07 -6.26
C VAL A 2 -14.62 -2.09 -7.40
N TYR A 3 -13.94 -3.24 -7.31
CA TYR A 3 -14.03 -4.33 -8.28
C TYR A 3 -14.60 -5.58 -7.64
N LYS A 4 -15.45 -6.32 -8.35
CA LYS A 4 -15.97 -7.61 -7.87
C LYS A 4 -14.89 -8.69 -8.00
N ILE A 5 -14.70 -9.47 -6.94
CA ILE A 5 -13.76 -10.60 -6.89
C ILE A 5 -14.00 -11.59 -8.04
N LEU A 6 -15.25 -11.79 -8.45
CA LEU A 6 -15.59 -12.66 -9.57
C LEU A 6 -15.05 -12.16 -10.92
N HIS A 7 -15.06 -10.84 -11.15
CA HIS A 7 -14.54 -10.26 -12.38
C HIS A 7 -13.01 -10.34 -12.39
N ILE A 8 -12.36 -10.01 -11.26
CA ILE A 8 -10.91 -10.15 -11.12
C ILE A 8 -10.50 -11.60 -11.36
N ALA A 9 -11.20 -12.57 -10.75
CA ALA A 9 -10.89 -13.99 -10.91
C ALA A 9 -11.00 -14.46 -12.37
N ARG A 10 -12.01 -13.97 -13.10
CA ARG A 10 -12.13 -14.24 -14.55
C ARG A 10 -10.95 -13.65 -15.31
N ASP A 11 -10.58 -12.40 -15.04
CA ASP A 11 -9.50 -11.72 -15.76
C ASP A 11 -8.12 -12.34 -15.43
N VAL A 12 -7.93 -12.83 -14.20
CA VAL A 12 -6.74 -13.63 -13.82
C VAL A 12 -6.64 -14.92 -14.63
N ARG A 13 -7.76 -15.62 -14.84
CA ARG A 13 -7.77 -16.82 -15.67
C ARG A 13 -7.42 -16.52 -17.11
N ILE A 14 -8.00 -15.47 -17.68
CA ILE A 14 -7.67 -15.00 -19.04
C ILE A 14 -6.17 -14.72 -19.13
N ALA A 15 -5.59 -13.99 -18.17
CA ALA A 15 -4.17 -13.69 -18.15
C ALA A 15 -3.30 -14.95 -18.06
N ILE A 16 -3.69 -15.96 -17.28
CA ILE A 16 -2.98 -17.25 -17.22
C ILE A 16 -3.07 -17.96 -18.57
N ASP A 17 -4.28 -18.10 -19.14
CA ASP A 17 -4.51 -18.85 -20.37
C ASP A 17 -3.82 -18.21 -21.58
N GLU A 18 -3.80 -16.88 -21.69
CA GLU A 18 -3.12 -16.16 -22.77
C GLU A 18 -1.59 -16.30 -22.75
N ASN A 19 -1.02 -16.57 -21.57
CA ASN A 19 0.43 -16.68 -21.39
C ASN A 19 0.93 -18.12 -21.25
N LYS A 20 0.04 -19.12 -21.33
CA LYS A 20 0.45 -20.52 -21.45
C LYS A 20 1.05 -20.77 -22.84
N THR A 21 2.33 -21.11 -22.88
CA THR A 21 2.95 -21.68 -24.10
C THR A 21 2.54 -23.15 -24.24
N SER A 22 2.27 -23.59 -25.47
CA SER A 22 1.67 -24.90 -25.81
C SER A 22 2.42 -26.15 -25.29
N GLU A 23 3.62 -26.02 -24.74
CA GLU A 23 4.45 -27.14 -24.28
C GLU A 23 4.08 -27.67 -22.88
N GLN A 24 3.34 -26.91 -22.06
CA GLN A 24 2.96 -27.32 -20.68
C GLN A 24 1.54 -27.90 -20.53
N LEU A 25 0.83 -28.15 -21.63
CA LEU A 25 -0.51 -28.76 -21.63
C LEU A 25 -0.60 -30.13 -20.93
N ILE A 26 0.53 -30.75 -20.58
CA ILE A 26 0.62 -32.14 -20.09
C ILE A 26 0.67 -32.22 -18.54
N ALA A 27 0.82 -31.11 -17.81
CA ALA A 27 0.82 -31.11 -16.33
C ALA A 27 -0.51 -30.68 -15.68
N ASP A 28 -1.48 -30.23 -16.48
CA ASP A 28 -2.76 -29.68 -16.01
C ASP A 28 -3.84 -30.74 -15.72
N GLU A 29 -3.57 -32.05 -15.93
CA GLU A 29 -4.61 -33.10 -15.82
C GLU A 29 -5.19 -33.28 -14.41
N ASP A 30 -4.51 -32.84 -13.34
CA ASP A 30 -4.92 -33.09 -11.95
C ASP A 30 -5.53 -31.88 -11.20
N ILE A 31 -5.63 -30.69 -11.83
CA ILE A 31 -6.21 -29.51 -11.17
C ILE A 31 -7.63 -29.28 -11.67
N ASP A 32 -8.61 -29.65 -10.85
CA ASP A 32 -10.02 -29.35 -11.11
C ASP A 32 -10.20 -27.83 -11.29
N THR A 33 -10.94 -27.41 -12.33
CA THR A 33 -11.28 -26.00 -12.60
C THR A 33 -11.94 -25.32 -11.39
N LEU A 34 -12.67 -26.07 -10.57
CA LEU A 34 -13.22 -25.55 -9.31
C LEU A 34 -12.12 -25.23 -8.30
N SER A 35 -11.13 -26.12 -8.15
CA SER A 35 -9.99 -25.90 -7.26
C SER A 35 -9.15 -24.69 -7.68
N LEU A 36 -8.97 -24.46 -8.99
CA LEU A 36 -8.24 -23.29 -9.50
C LEU A 36 -8.95 -21.97 -9.15
N ASN A 37 -10.29 -21.92 -9.27
CA ASN A 37 -11.05 -20.71 -8.91
C ASN A 37 -10.90 -20.36 -7.42
N ASP A 38 -10.89 -21.36 -6.54
CA ASP A 38 -10.71 -21.14 -5.10
C ASP A 38 -9.30 -20.65 -4.79
N ILE A 39 -8.27 -21.20 -5.46
CA ILE A 39 -6.90 -20.72 -5.37
C ILE A 39 -6.83 -19.25 -5.83
N VAL A 40 -7.37 -18.92 -7.01
CA VAL A 40 -7.38 -17.54 -7.53
C VAL A 40 -7.99 -16.58 -6.52
N ARG A 41 -9.19 -16.89 -6.00
CA ARG A 41 -9.86 -16.03 -5.02
C ARG A 41 -9.03 -15.82 -3.75
N SER A 42 -8.35 -16.86 -3.28
CA SER A 42 -7.50 -16.78 -2.09
C SER A 42 -6.28 -15.85 -2.27
N LYS A 43 -5.83 -15.61 -3.51
CA LYS A 43 -4.63 -14.80 -3.81
C LYS A 43 -4.91 -13.34 -4.14
N ILE A 44 -6.16 -12.96 -4.44
CA ILE A 44 -6.48 -11.59 -4.89
C ILE A 44 -6.12 -10.55 -3.82
N VAL A 45 -6.51 -10.76 -2.56
CA VAL A 45 -6.24 -9.79 -1.48
C VAL A 45 -4.73 -9.58 -1.29
N GLU A 46 -3.97 -10.67 -1.34
CA GLU A 46 -2.52 -10.62 -1.24
C GLU A 46 -1.89 -9.89 -2.44
N ALA A 47 -2.38 -10.16 -3.65
CA ALA A 47 -1.93 -9.48 -4.87
C ALA A 47 -2.17 -7.97 -4.81
N VAL A 48 -3.38 -7.54 -4.40
CA VAL A 48 -3.71 -6.12 -4.19
C VAL A 48 -2.74 -5.51 -3.19
N ARG A 49 -2.52 -6.16 -2.05
CA ARG A 49 -1.62 -5.65 -1.01
C ARG A 49 -0.19 -5.43 -1.55
N ARG A 50 0.36 -6.41 -2.27
CA ARG A 50 1.73 -6.32 -2.83
C ARG A 50 1.84 -5.17 -3.83
N VAL A 51 0.95 -5.14 -4.81
CA VAL A 51 0.95 -4.12 -5.87
C VAL A 51 0.77 -2.72 -5.29
N VAL A 52 -0.21 -2.53 -4.42
CA VAL A 52 -0.51 -1.21 -3.84
C VAL A 52 0.57 -0.76 -2.86
N THR A 53 1.34 -1.67 -2.26
CA THR A 53 2.49 -1.31 -1.42
C THR A 53 3.67 -0.81 -2.25
N GLU A 54 3.90 -1.41 -3.42
CA GLU A 54 5.05 -1.11 -4.29
C GLU A 54 4.77 0.00 -5.31
N ALA A 55 3.52 0.23 -5.67
CA ALA A 55 3.13 1.20 -6.71
C ALA A 55 3.63 2.63 -6.40
N PRO A 56 4.12 3.39 -7.39
CA PRO A 56 4.37 4.81 -7.21
C PRO A 56 3.12 5.59 -6.75
N THR A 57 3.30 6.61 -5.93
CA THR A 57 2.17 7.37 -5.34
C THR A 57 1.26 8.02 -6.38
N HIS A 58 1.78 8.38 -7.56
CA HIS A 58 1.01 8.99 -8.64
C HIS A 58 0.09 8.00 -9.41
N LEU A 59 0.26 6.69 -9.18
CA LEU A 59 -0.64 5.64 -9.69
C LEU A 59 -1.75 5.30 -8.69
N LEU A 60 -1.61 5.76 -7.45
CA LEU A 60 -2.59 5.51 -6.40
C LEU A 60 -3.66 6.60 -6.44
N ASP A 61 -4.86 6.23 -6.86
CA ASP A 61 -6.07 7.04 -6.72
C ASP A 61 -6.83 6.67 -5.44
N GLY A 62 -7.42 7.68 -4.80
CA GLY A 62 -8.28 7.51 -3.62
C GLY A 62 -7.54 7.58 -2.28
N GLY A 63 -7.94 6.72 -1.35
CA GLY A 63 -7.50 6.70 0.04
C GLY A 63 -8.54 7.30 1.01
N GLN A 64 -8.28 7.12 2.30
CA GLN A 64 -9.15 7.58 3.37
C GLN A 64 -8.48 8.70 4.17
N PRO A 65 -9.23 9.73 4.61
CA PRO A 65 -8.69 10.76 5.46
C PRO A 65 -8.35 10.23 6.85
N PHE A 66 -7.38 10.83 7.52
CA PHE A 66 -7.08 10.58 8.93
C PHE A 66 -6.52 11.85 9.59
N GLY A 67 -6.19 11.78 10.88
CA GLY A 67 -5.51 12.88 11.55
C GLY A 67 -6.44 13.92 12.19
N ASP A 68 -7.69 13.54 12.50
CA ASP A 68 -8.70 14.42 13.12
C ASP A 68 -8.22 15.04 14.45
N ALA A 69 -7.35 14.34 15.18
CA ALA A 69 -6.78 14.80 16.43
C ALA A 69 -5.25 14.78 16.39
N ILE A 70 -4.63 15.92 16.67
CA ILE A 70 -3.19 16.04 16.91
C ILE A 70 -2.93 16.23 18.40
N PHE A 71 -2.13 15.32 18.96
CA PHE A 71 -1.63 15.41 20.32
C PHE A 71 -0.27 16.10 20.31
N TRP A 72 -0.26 17.37 20.73
CA TRP A 72 0.93 18.20 20.69
C TRP A 72 1.97 17.84 21.75
N ARG A 73 3.23 18.02 21.37
CA ARG A 73 4.42 17.97 22.21
C ARG A 73 5.18 19.29 22.07
N SER A 74 6.28 19.40 22.80
CA SER A 74 7.16 20.57 22.69
C SER A 74 7.83 20.71 21.31
N LYS A 75 8.33 21.91 21.03
CA LYS A 75 9.20 22.22 19.87
C LYS A 75 8.60 21.94 18.48
N GLY A 76 7.28 22.15 18.31
CA GLY A 76 6.60 21.98 17.01
C GLY A 76 6.41 20.53 16.60
N SER A 77 6.45 19.62 17.58
CA SER A 77 6.21 18.20 17.36
C SER A 77 4.87 17.77 17.93
N GLY A 78 4.32 16.69 17.40
CA GLY A 78 3.05 16.13 17.84
C GLY A 78 2.90 14.73 17.27
N TRP A 79 1.71 14.16 17.42
CA TRP A 79 1.40 12.88 16.83
C TRP A 79 -0.10 12.70 16.67
N THR A 80 -0.49 11.76 15.80
CA THR A 80 -1.87 11.31 15.65
C THR A 80 -1.91 9.78 15.59
N LEU A 81 -3.02 9.18 16.02
CA LEU A 81 -3.21 7.74 15.90
C LEU A 81 -3.43 7.38 14.44
N LEU A 82 -2.81 6.28 14.02
CA LEU A 82 -3.13 5.68 12.74
C LEU A 82 -4.34 4.75 12.91
N PRO A 83 -5.25 4.71 11.93
CA PRO A 83 -6.32 3.73 11.90
C PRO A 83 -5.78 2.29 12.01
N GLU A 84 -6.58 1.38 12.57
CA GLU A 84 -6.16 -0.02 12.75
C GLU A 84 -5.80 -0.68 11.41
N ASP A 85 -6.58 -0.37 10.38
CA ASP A 85 -6.40 -0.87 9.02
C ASP A 85 -5.35 -0.10 8.21
N PHE A 86 -4.58 0.81 8.80
CA PHE A 86 -3.57 1.57 8.07
C PHE A 86 -2.55 0.64 7.39
N MET A 87 -2.41 0.78 6.07
CA MET A 87 -1.40 0.07 5.28
C MET A 87 -0.29 1.00 4.82
N ARG A 88 -0.62 2.10 4.14
CA ARG A 88 0.36 2.96 3.48
C ARG A 88 -0.03 4.43 3.55
N LEU A 89 0.94 5.29 3.85
CA LEU A 89 0.76 6.74 3.76
C LEU A 89 0.72 7.17 2.28
N LEU A 90 -0.27 7.97 1.90
CA LEU A 90 -0.25 8.67 0.61
C LEU A 90 0.34 10.05 0.75
N ILE A 91 -0.20 10.84 1.67
CA ILE A 91 0.23 12.22 1.87
C ILE A 91 -0.07 12.66 3.29
N PHE A 92 0.85 13.41 3.88
CA PHE A 92 0.64 14.13 5.12
C PHE A 92 1.22 15.53 5.03
N LYS A 93 0.42 16.55 5.35
CA LYS A 93 0.82 17.95 5.29
C LYS A 93 0.12 18.73 6.40
N MET A 94 0.92 19.46 7.18
CA MET A 94 0.42 20.46 8.12
C MET A 94 0.29 21.81 7.42
N SER A 95 -0.63 22.64 7.89
CA SER A 95 -1.00 23.94 7.31
C SER A 95 0.16 24.95 7.22
N ASP A 96 1.20 24.76 8.00
CA ASP A 96 2.36 25.64 8.06
C ASP A 96 3.60 25.08 7.33
N TRP A 97 3.46 23.93 6.66
CA TRP A 97 4.50 23.30 5.85
C TRP A 97 4.46 23.78 4.39
N GLU A 98 5.63 24.01 3.82
CA GLU A 98 5.77 24.37 2.40
C GLU A 98 5.68 23.14 1.50
N ARG A 99 5.92 21.94 2.04
CA ARG A 99 5.90 20.68 1.29
C ARG A 99 5.16 19.58 2.06
N PRO A 100 4.41 18.71 1.38
CA PRO A 100 3.87 17.50 1.99
C PRO A 100 4.95 16.43 2.18
N VAL A 101 4.65 15.44 3.03
CA VAL A 101 5.43 14.21 3.17
C VAL A 101 4.64 13.05 2.58
N TYR A 102 5.29 12.28 1.71
CA TYR A 102 4.73 11.08 1.09
C TYR A 102 5.27 9.79 1.74
N GLU A 103 6.54 9.82 2.16
CA GLU A 103 7.24 8.66 2.71
C GLU A 103 7.61 8.94 4.18
N PRO A 104 6.98 8.23 5.13
CA PRO A 104 7.31 8.36 6.54
C PRO A 104 8.59 7.58 6.86
N ILE A 105 9.41 8.11 7.77
CA ILE A 105 10.52 7.34 8.36
C ILE A 105 9.99 6.39 9.44
N THR A 106 10.83 5.47 9.90
CA THR A 106 10.52 4.60 11.04
C THR A 106 11.30 5.01 12.27
N ALA A 107 10.92 4.51 13.45
CA ALA A 107 11.69 4.71 14.68
C ALA A 107 13.14 4.18 14.62
N ALA A 108 13.42 3.26 13.69
CA ALA A 108 14.75 2.70 13.48
C ALA A 108 15.62 3.54 12.52
N ASP A 109 15.02 4.52 11.84
CA ASP A 109 15.76 5.39 10.91
C ASP A 109 16.74 6.29 11.69
N PRO A 110 18.01 6.42 11.27
CA PRO A 110 18.96 7.34 11.90
C PRO A 110 18.46 8.78 12.01
N GLN A 111 17.65 9.25 11.05
CA GLN A 111 17.05 10.58 11.05
C GLN A 111 16.01 10.78 12.16
N TYR A 112 15.41 9.70 12.67
CA TYR A 112 14.40 9.76 13.72
C TYR A 112 14.98 10.37 15.00
N GLN A 113 16.17 9.91 15.42
CA GLN A 113 16.84 10.41 16.63
C GLN A 113 17.22 11.89 16.52
N LEU A 114 17.55 12.36 15.30
CA LEU A 114 17.87 13.76 15.07
C LEU A 114 16.70 14.69 15.36
N GLN A 115 15.46 14.22 15.21
CA GLN A 115 14.25 15.04 15.42
C GLN A 115 14.07 15.49 16.88
N PHE A 116 14.65 14.77 17.84
CA PHE A 116 14.60 15.11 19.26
C PHE A 116 15.69 16.08 19.70
N SER A 117 16.63 16.42 18.80
CA SER A 117 17.75 17.30 19.11
C SER A 117 17.29 18.67 19.64
N ARG A 118 18.10 19.25 20.53
CA ARG A 118 17.91 20.65 20.96
C ARG A 118 18.25 21.65 19.84
N TYR A 119 19.06 21.24 18.87
CA TYR A 119 19.52 22.11 17.80
C TYR A 119 18.56 22.04 16.61
N LYS A 120 17.90 23.16 16.30
CA LYS A 120 16.90 23.23 15.22
C LYS A 120 17.44 22.83 13.85
N GLY A 121 18.72 23.11 13.56
CA GLY A 121 19.34 22.79 12.28
C GLY A 121 19.56 21.30 12.00
N LEU A 122 19.45 20.43 13.02
CA LEU A 122 19.55 18.98 12.85
C LEU A 122 18.19 18.31 12.61
N ARG A 123 17.09 19.04 12.84
CA ARG A 123 15.72 18.54 12.74
C ARG A 123 15.12 18.83 11.37
N GLY A 124 14.01 18.17 11.07
CA GLY A 124 13.09 18.59 10.03
C GLY A 124 12.58 20.01 10.25
N ASN A 125 12.11 20.62 9.17
CA ASN A 125 11.58 21.99 9.18
C ASN A 125 10.44 22.10 8.15
N PRO A 126 9.65 23.19 8.13
CA PRO A 126 8.52 23.31 7.21
C PRO A 126 8.85 23.11 5.71
N GLN A 127 10.09 23.31 5.28
CA GLN A 127 10.56 23.10 3.90
C GLN A 127 11.02 21.67 3.63
N LYS A 128 11.41 20.95 4.68
CA LYS A 128 11.79 19.53 4.67
C LYS A 128 11.14 18.85 5.87
N PRO A 129 9.81 18.68 5.86
CA PRO A 129 9.11 18.15 7.01
C PRO A 129 9.41 16.67 7.18
N VAL A 130 9.37 16.22 8.43
CA VAL A 130 9.62 14.84 8.81
C VAL A 130 8.43 14.32 9.61
N VAL A 131 7.95 13.15 9.19
CA VAL A 131 6.99 12.35 9.94
C VAL A 131 7.53 10.94 10.13
N ALA A 132 7.18 10.30 11.24
CA ALA A 132 7.64 8.96 11.57
C ALA A 132 6.48 8.06 11.98
N ILE A 133 6.44 6.84 11.45
CA ILE A 133 5.52 5.81 11.95
C ILE A 133 6.18 5.09 13.13
N VAL A 134 5.48 5.07 14.27
CA VAL A 134 5.96 4.47 15.52
C VAL A 134 4.87 3.63 16.18
N SER A 135 5.30 2.65 16.98
CA SER A 135 4.40 1.88 17.85
C SER A 135 4.32 2.51 19.24
N ARG A 136 3.12 2.59 19.79
CA ARG A 136 2.82 3.09 21.13
C ARG A 136 1.90 2.12 21.87
N ALA A 137 1.67 2.39 23.15
CA ALA A 137 0.77 1.58 23.97
C ALA A 137 -0.67 1.58 23.43
N GLU A 138 -1.11 2.69 22.85
CA GLU A 138 -2.44 2.89 22.28
C GLU A 138 -2.57 2.39 20.83
N GLY A 139 -1.49 1.91 20.22
CA GLY A 139 -1.46 1.45 18.83
C GLY A 139 -0.36 2.10 17.99
N ARG A 140 -0.51 2.06 16.65
CA ARG A 140 0.42 2.74 15.73
C ARG A 140 0.07 4.22 15.66
N ALA A 141 1.09 5.07 15.58
CA ALA A 141 0.94 6.52 15.49
C ALA A 141 1.87 7.10 14.42
N LEU A 142 1.43 8.21 13.83
CA LEU A 142 2.27 9.07 13.01
C LEU A 142 2.75 10.25 13.86
N GLU A 143 4.05 10.28 14.17
CA GLU A 143 4.68 11.45 14.79
C GLU A 143 5.05 12.49 13.73
N LEU A 144 4.91 13.77 14.07
CA LEU A 144 5.27 14.92 13.25
C LEU A 144 6.21 15.83 14.02
N PHE A 145 7.20 16.45 13.36
CA PHE A 145 8.28 17.19 14.06
C PHE A 145 8.54 18.61 13.57
N SER A 146 7.94 19.02 12.45
CA SER A 146 8.42 20.14 11.63
C SER A 146 7.53 21.37 11.65
N CYS A 147 6.56 21.45 12.56
CA CYS A 147 5.68 22.63 12.67
C CYS A 147 6.41 23.81 13.32
N LYS A 148 5.93 25.02 13.03
CA LYS A 148 6.35 26.28 13.65
C LYS A 148 5.87 26.36 15.09
N ASP A 149 4.61 25.99 15.33
CA ASP A 149 3.97 25.96 16.65
C ASP A 149 2.77 24.99 16.69
N ALA A 150 2.07 24.95 17.82
CA ALA A 150 0.95 24.05 18.08
C ALA A 150 -0.41 24.54 17.54
N THR A 151 -0.44 25.68 16.84
CA THR A 151 -1.66 26.19 16.18
C THR A 151 -1.83 25.65 14.76
N ALA A 152 -0.80 24.99 14.22
CA ALA A 152 -0.87 24.34 12.92
C ALA A 152 -1.98 23.27 12.91
N THR A 153 -2.64 23.11 11.77
CA THR A 153 -3.71 22.13 11.57
C THR A 153 -3.31 21.15 10.47
N VAL A 154 -3.96 19.99 10.41
CA VAL A 154 -3.76 19.05 9.31
C VAL A 154 -4.42 19.64 8.05
N GLU A 155 -3.63 19.94 7.04
CA GLU A 155 -4.12 20.42 5.74
C GLU A 155 -4.49 19.23 4.84
N GLN A 156 -3.65 18.19 4.83
CA GLN A 156 -3.86 16.96 4.06
C GLN A 156 -3.35 15.77 4.86
N ALA A 157 -4.15 14.72 4.96
CA ALA A 157 -3.74 13.47 5.58
C ALA A 157 -4.56 12.35 4.96
N VAL A 158 -3.95 11.59 4.05
CA VAL A 158 -4.60 10.50 3.33
C VAL A 158 -3.74 9.25 3.42
N TYR A 159 -4.38 8.12 3.67
CA TYR A 159 -3.75 6.81 3.70
C TYR A 159 -4.52 5.81 2.85
N ILE A 160 -3.86 4.69 2.49
CA ILE A 160 -4.52 3.52 1.94
C ILE A 160 -4.72 2.49 3.06
N PRO A 161 -5.94 1.98 3.25
CA PRO A 161 -6.21 0.90 4.20
C PRO A 161 -5.72 -0.46 3.69
N LEU A 162 -5.64 -1.44 4.58
CA LEU A 162 -5.39 -2.82 4.23
C LEU A 162 -6.51 -3.33 3.32
N PRO A 163 -6.19 -3.94 2.15
CA PRO A 163 -7.21 -4.41 1.24
C PRO A 163 -8.02 -5.52 1.91
N ARG A 164 -9.34 -5.39 1.79
CA ARG A 164 -10.31 -6.34 2.33
C ARG A 164 -11.47 -6.50 1.35
N VAL A 165 -12.01 -7.71 1.31
CA VAL A 165 -13.26 -7.98 0.57
C VAL A 165 -14.45 -7.55 1.43
N ASP A 166 -15.31 -6.70 0.87
CA ASP A 166 -16.55 -6.23 1.50
C ASP A 166 -17.63 -7.32 1.54
N CYS A 167 -18.77 -7.03 2.17
CA CYS A 167 -19.88 -7.99 2.27
C CYS A 167 -20.53 -8.33 0.92
N ASP A 168 -20.35 -7.49 -0.10
CA ASP A 168 -20.88 -7.69 -1.45
C ASP A 168 -19.86 -8.35 -2.38
N GLY A 169 -18.71 -8.81 -1.86
CA GLY A 169 -17.65 -9.42 -2.65
C GLY A 169 -16.85 -8.44 -3.52
N GLY A 170 -16.87 -7.15 -3.16
CA GLY A 170 -16.06 -6.08 -3.75
C GLY A 170 -14.74 -5.90 -3.02
N ILE A 171 -13.74 -5.38 -3.74
CA ILE A 171 -12.44 -4.98 -3.20
C ILE A 171 -12.00 -3.67 -3.84
N GLU A 172 -11.45 -2.77 -3.04
CA GLU A 172 -10.90 -1.51 -3.54
C GLU A 172 -9.52 -1.71 -4.15
N ILE A 173 -9.36 -1.28 -5.39
CA ILE A 173 -8.10 -1.29 -6.12
C ILE A 173 -7.96 0.07 -6.83
N PRO A 174 -6.80 0.74 -6.73
CA PRO A 174 -6.50 1.89 -7.58
C PRO A 174 -6.65 1.52 -9.06
N GLU A 175 -7.36 2.32 -9.85
CA GLU A 175 -7.74 1.98 -11.24
C GLU A 175 -6.49 1.67 -12.08
N ARG A 176 -5.44 2.49 -11.92
CA ARG A 176 -4.16 2.34 -12.62
C ARG A 176 -3.36 1.12 -12.20
N CYS A 177 -3.68 0.54 -11.04
CA CYS A 177 -3.03 -0.67 -10.54
C CYS A 177 -3.80 -1.95 -10.89
N TYR A 178 -4.98 -1.87 -11.51
CA TYR A 178 -5.85 -3.03 -11.73
C TYR A 178 -5.13 -4.16 -12.50
N MET A 179 -4.52 -3.85 -13.64
CA MET A 179 -3.84 -4.87 -14.45
C MET A 179 -2.61 -5.45 -13.76
N SER A 180 -1.85 -4.63 -13.03
CA SER A 180 -0.76 -5.14 -12.18
C SER A 180 -1.28 -6.12 -11.14
N VAL A 181 -2.43 -5.86 -10.52
CA VAL A 181 -3.07 -6.80 -9.58
C VAL A 181 -3.44 -8.11 -10.27
N VAL A 182 -4.02 -8.05 -11.47
CA VAL A 182 -4.39 -9.25 -12.24
C VAL A 182 -3.15 -10.13 -12.50
N TYR A 183 -2.07 -9.55 -13.02
CA TYR A 183 -0.82 -10.28 -13.27
C TYR A 183 -0.16 -10.76 -11.97
N GLN A 184 -0.20 -9.96 -10.89
CA GLN A 184 0.34 -10.38 -9.60
C GLN A 184 -0.45 -11.54 -9.00
N ALA A 185 -1.78 -11.55 -9.13
CA ALA A 185 -2.62 -12.65 -8.69
C ALA A 185 -2.36 -13.90 -9.53
N ALA A 186 -2.24 -13.77 -10.86
CA ALA A 186 -1.87 -14.86 -11.75
C ALA A 186 -0.51 -15.48 -11.34
N SER A 187 0.49 -14.64 -11.06
CA SER A 187 1.80 -15.07 -10.55
C SER A 187 1.68 -15.92 -9.28
N LEU A 188 0.93 -15.45 -8.28
CA LEU A 188 0.73 -16.19 -7.02
C LEU A 188 0.00 -17.52 -7.20
N VAL A 189 -0.94 -17.57 -8.14
CA VAL A 189 -1.67 -18.81 -8.50
C VAL A 189 -0.73 -19.80 -9.16
N LEU A 190 0.01 -19.36 -10.19
CA LEU A 190 0.99 -20.17 -10.92
C LEU A 190 2.07 -20.74 -9.98
N ALA A 191 2.54 -19.93 -9.03
CA ALA A 191 3.46 -20.39 -7.99
C ALA A 191 2.85 -21.49 -7.11
N THR A 192 1.56 -21.39 -6.79
CA THR A 192 0.85 -22.37 -5.95
C THR A 192 0.69 -23.71 -6.67
N ILE A 193 0.50 -23.69 -7.99
CA ILE A 193 0.33 -24.91 -8.81
C ILE A 193 1.65 -25.44 -9.39
N GLY A 194 2.80 -24.88 -8.98
CA GLY A 194 4.13 -25.37 -9.37
C GLY A 194 4.66 -24.86 -10.71
N GLN A 195 3.98 -23.92 -11.37
CA GLN A 195 4.42 -23.31 -12.64
C GLN A 195 5.34 -22.10 -12.39
N GLY A 196 6.54 -22.36 -11.88
CA GLY A 196 7.48 -21.34 -11.40
C GLY A 196 7.97 -20.33 -12.47
N ASP A 197 8.22 -20.80 -13.69
CA ASP A 197 8.71 -19.94 -14.78
C ASP A 197 7.64 -18.94 -15.23
N LEU A 198 6.41 -19.42 -15.47
CA LEU A 198 5.26 -18.56 -15.79
C LEU A 198 4.93 -17.61 -14.63
N SER A 199 5.01 -18.10 -13.39
CA SER A 199 4.85 -17.26 -12.19
C SER A 199 5.82 -16.07 -12.19
N SER A 200 7.09 -16.31 -12.53
CA SER A 200 8.12 -15.27 -12.56
C SER A 200 7.84 -14.26 -13.66
N MET A 201 7.50 -14.73 -14.87
CA MET A 201 7.10 -13.88 -15.99
C MET A 201 5.92 -12.96 -15.63
N MET A 202 4.86 -13.51 -15.01
CA MET A 202 3.70 -12.73 -14.59
C MET A 202 4.05 -11.69 -13.52
N SER A 203 4.96 -12.02 -12.60
CA SER A 203 5.43 -11.05 -11.61
C SER A 203 6.18 -9.89 -12.25
N ASP A 204 6.96 -10.15 -13.29
CA ASP A 204 7.70 -9.11 -14.00
C ASP A 204 6.78 -8.21 -14.82
N LEU A 205 5.78 -8.78 -15.52
CA LEU A 205 4.73 -8.01 -16.20
C LEU A 205 3.97 -7.10 -15.24
N SER A 206 3.58 -7.63 -14.07
CA SER A 206 2.92 -6.86 -13.01
C SER A 206 3.72 -5.60 -12.63
N LYS A 207 5.04 -5.76 -12.44
CA LYS A 207 5.95 -4.66 -12.07
C LYS A 207 6.18 -3.67 -13.20
N GLN A 208 6.29 -4.13 -14.44
CA GLN A 208 6.48 -3.27 -15.61
C GLN A 208 5.31 -2.30 -15.83
N LEU A 209 4.10 -2.69 -15.41
CA LEU A 209 2.91 -1.84 -15.47
C LEU A 209 2.86 -0.77 -14.37
N LEU A 210 3.77 -0.81 -13.39
CA LEU A 210 3.87 0.18 -12.31
C LEU A 210 4.90 1.30 -12.58
N VAL A 211 5.28 1.49 -13.85
CA VAL A 211 6.29 2.49 -14.28
C VAL A 211 5.63 3.77 -14.79
#